data_AF-A0A958IV41-F1
#
_entry.id   AF-A0A958IV41-F1
#
_cell.length_a   1.000
_cell.length_b   1.000
_cell.length_c   1.000
_cell.angle_alpha   90.00
_cell.angle_beta   90.00
_cell.angle_gamma   90.00
#
_symmetry.space_group_name_H-M   'P 1'
#
loop_
_entity.id
_entity.type
_entity.pdbx_description
1 polymer ?
#
loop_
_entity_poly.entity_id
_entity_poly.type
_entity_poly.pdbx_seq_one_letter_code
_entity_poly.pdbx_strand_id
1 'polypeptide(L)'
;MAYFAKQLKRISHRFGWIVVLMAVVGSGLLQAQDIKATLFREAREALATADQANAGLLSPKHYGEALKLYREAENEYDKGRNLDNIRKKLKASMAYFAKAAEATKLAELTLSLAIKARSDAAQAEAVNFAAELWRKGEEKFLEAAGKLEDGDVNGARKRAGEAEMIYREAELEAIKANYLNETRELLEIADKQDVKDRAPLTLEKARKLAQLAEKELDENRYDKDVARSLAQQAKYEAKHALYLSQKIRRMKDDKKSLEDLLLESEAPLQQIASSMDAVAAFDEGYEKTTNQIIEYIRTRQEQVQQLTQDLADRDQQIADLKARIAEMEAQMGTIAQEQSELKQRIEA
;
A
#
# COMPACT_ATOMS: atom_id res chain seq x y z
N MET A 1 25.06 77.40 -21.76
CA MET A 1 26.31 78.18 -21.68
C MET A 1 26.52 78.57 -20.23
N ALA A 2 27.58 78.03 -19.64
CA ALA A 2 28.02 78.20 -18.24
C ALA A 2 27.06 77.63 -17.17
N TYR A 3 27.43 76.79 -16.20
CA TYR A 3 28.67 76.13 -15.80
C TYR A 3 28.22 75.40 -14.50
N PHE A 4 28.10 74.09 -14.42
CA PHE A 4 29.22 73.19 -14.14
C PHE A 4 30.40 73.81 -13.37
N ALA A 5 30.15 74.56 -12.30
CA ALA A 5 31.14 74.72 -11.22
C ALA A 5 30.50 75.14 -9.89
N LYS A 6 29.96 74.16 -9.16
CA LYS A 6 30.09 74.11 -7.69
C LYS A 6 29.76 72.73 -7.16
N GLN A 7 30.41 71.73 -7.75
CA GLN A 7 30.77 70.53 -7.00
C GLN A 7 31.85 70.91 -5.96
N LEU A 8 31.84 70.20 -4.83
CA LEU A 8 33.00 69.93 -3.98
C LEU A 8 33.56 71.07 -3.10
N LYS A 9 32.83 71.45 -2.04
CA LYS A 9 33.42 71.66 -0.69
C LYS A 9 32.34 71.97 0.37
N ARG A 10 31.94 70.93 1.11
CA ARG A 10 31.32 70.89 2.45
C ARG A 10 30.66 69.50 2.56
N ILE A 11 31.43 68.42 2.47
CA ILE A 11 32.21 67.83 3.57
C ILE A 11 31.52 67.97 4.92
N SER A 12 30.96 66.81 5.30
CA SER A 12 30.86 66.19 6.63
C SER A 12 30.05 66.86 7.73
N HIS A 13 29.41 65.99 8.51
CA HIS A 13 28.62 66.26 9.70
C HIS A 13 27.21 66.77 9.44
N ARG A 14 26.31 65.83 9.10
CA ARG A 14 24.93 65.73 9.62
C ARG A 14 24.18 64.59 8.94
N PHE A 15 24.73 63.38 9.04
CA PHE A 15 23.97 62.16 8.77
C PHE A 15 24.55 61.08 9.67
N GLY A 16 23.94 60.90 10.84
CA GLY A 16 24.46 59.95 11.80
C GLY A 16 23.81 60.09 13.15
N TRP A 17 22.48 59.96 13.24
CA TRP A 17 21.78 59.74 14.51
C TRP A 17 20.45 58.96 14.39
N ILE A 18 20.20 58.20 13.31
CA ILE A 18 18.97 57.34 13.20
C ILE A 18 19.28 55.94 12.61
N VAL A 19 20.37 55.28 13.00
CA VAL A 19 20.60 53.84 12.66
C VAL A 19 21.09 53.00 13.86
N VAL A 20 21.35 53.55 15.03
CA VAL A 20 21.95 52.78 16.14
C VAL A 20 20.93 52.09 17.08
N LEU A 21 19.61 52.30 16.91
CA LEU A 21 18.62 51.72 17.83
C LEU A 21 17.85 50.50 17.32
N MET A 22 18.35 49.81 16.29
CA MET A 22 17.73 48.58 15.76
C MET A 22 18.76 47.47 15.48
N ALA A 23 19.83 47.38 16.29
CA ALA A 23 20.83 46.31 16.20
C ALA A 23 21.14 45.61 17.54
N VAL A 24 20.41 45.91 18.62
CA VAL A 24 20.62 45.26 19.94
C VAL A 24 19.54 44.22 20.27
N VAL A 25 18.44 44.14 19.51
CA VAL A 25 17.37 43.17 19.76
C VAL A 25 17.67 41.77 19.18
N GLY A 26 18.60 41.67 18.20
CA GLY A 26 18.94 40.39 17.57
C GLY A 26 19.87 39.49 18.38
N SER A 27 20.75 40.06 19.21
CA SER A 27 21.77 39.30 19.96
C SER A 27 21.21 38.57 21.19
N GLY A 28 20.18 39.13 21.83
CA GLY A 28 19.54 38.52 23.01
C GLY A 28 18.70 37.28 22.69
N LEU A 29 18.09 37.25 21.49
CA LEU A 29 17.32 36.09 21.02
C LEU A 29 18.21 34.89 20.68
N LEU A 30 19.37 35.13 20.06
CA LEU A 30 20.35 34.07 19.76
C LEU A 30 21.01 33.51 21.03
N GLN A 31 21.38 34.36 22.00
CA GLN A 31 21.93 33.90 23.28
C GLN A 31 20.91 33.15 24.14
N ALA A 32 19.64 33.59 24.19
CA ALA A 32 18.61 32.91 24.96
C ALA A 32 18.26 31.52 24.39
N GLN A 33 18.20 31.39 23.05
CA GLN A 33 18.02 30.09 22.41
C GLN A 33 19.18 29.12 22.72
N ASP A 34 20.42 29.62 22.71
CA ASP A 34 21.63 28.82 23.00
C ASP A 34 21.68 28.36 24.48
N ILE A 35 21.21 29.20 25.40
CA ILE A 35 21.08 28.87 26.83
C ILE A 35 19.99 27.82 27.06
N LYS A 36 18.81 27.96 26.44
CA LYS A 36 17.73 26.95 26.52
C LYS A 36 18.18 25.62 25.93
N ALA A 37 18.85 25.66 24.78
CA ALA A 37 19.40 24.48 24.12
C ALA A 37 20.37 23.75 25.06
N THR A 38 21.32 24.47 25.66
CA THR A 38 22.30 23.88 26.57
C THR A 38 21.67 23.35 27.86
N LEU A 39 20.76 24.11 28.47
CA LEU A 39 20.11 23.75 29.74
C LEU A 39 19.23 22.49 29.63
N PHE A 40 18.55 22.31 28.50
CA PHE A 40 17.63 21.18 28.27
C PHE A 40 18.28 20.01 27.53
N ARG A 41 19.56 20.11 27.14
CA ARG A 41 20.23 19.12 26.28
C ARG A 41 20.11 17.69 26.83
N GLU A 42 20.54 17.47 28.07
CA GLU A 42 20.52 16.14 28.70
C GLU A 42 19.09 15.61 28.90
N ALA A 43 18.13 16.49 29.19
CA ALA A 43 16.73 16.12 29.32
C ALA A 43 16.11 15.71 27.97
N ARG A 44 16.50 16.36 26.87
CA ARG A 44 16.10 15.96 25.51
C ARG A 44 16.74 14.64 25.10
N GLU A 45 18.00 14.41 25.46
CA GLU A 45 18.67 13.12 25.24
C GLU A 45 17.94 12.00 25.99
N ALA A 46 17.58 12.22 27.26
CA ALA A 46 16.81 11.25 28.06
C ALA A 46 15.41 10.98 27.49
N LEU A 47 14.71 12.03 27.03
CA LEU A 47 13.43 11.88 26.32
C LEU A 47 13.59 11.04 25.06
N ALA A 48 14.58 11.34 24.22
CA ALA A 48 14.85 10.59 22.99
C ALA A 48 15.16 9.10 23.26
N THR A 49 15.92 8.80 24.33
CA THR A 49 16.16 7.42 24.77
C THR A 49 14.87 6.73 25.21
N ALA A 50 14.02 7.41 25.98
CA ALA A 50 12.73 6.86 26.39
C ALA A 50 11.78 6.62 25.20
N ASP A 51 11.76 7.53 24.23
CA ASP A 51 10.99 7.40 22.99
C ASP A 51 11.46 6.21 22.15
N GLN A 52 12.79 6.06 21.97
CA GLN A 52 13.37 4.93 21.25
C GLN A 52 13.03 3.58 21.90
N ALA A 53 12.87 3.56 23.22
CA ALA A 53 12.45 2.39 23.98
C ALA A 53 10.92 2.17 24.01
N ASN A 54 10.13 2.99 23.30
CA ASN A 54 8.66 3.00 23.36
C ASN A 54 8.09 3.17 24.78
N ALA A 55 8.78 3.93 25.63
CA ALA A 55 8.41 4.10 27.04
C ALA A 55 7.04 4.76 27.24
N GLY A 56 6.58 5.59 26.29
CA GLY A 56 5.23 6.16 26.35
C GLY A 56 4.11 5.12 26.29
N LEU A 57 4.35 3.97 25.64
CA LEU A 57 3.40 2.86 25.54
C LEU A 57 3.64 1.80 26.62
N LEU A 58 4.91 1.50 26.90
CA LEU A 58 5.32 0.39 27.77
C LEU A 58 5.52 0.77 29.24
N SER A 59 5.67 2.07 29.54
CA SER A 59 5.83 2.62 30.88
C SER A 59 5.08 3.96 31.01
N PRO A 60 3.75 3.97 30.81
CA PRO A 60 2.97 5.19 30.64
C PRO A 60 2.99 6.11 31.86
N LYS A 61 3.08 5.60 33.10
CA LYS A 61 3.09 6.43 34.30
C LYS A 61 4.42 7.16 34.48
N HIS A 62 5.54 6.44 34.38
CA HIS A 62 6.87 7.02 34.55
C HIS A 62 7.17 7.99 33.41
N TYR A 63 6.84 7.63 32.17
CA TYR A 63 6.99 8.51 31.01
C TYR A 63 6.09 9.75 31.12
N GLY A 64 4.83 9.58 31.56
CA GLY A 64 3.90 10.68 31.79
C GLY A 64 4.40 11.69 32.83
N GLU A 65 4.92 11.22 33.98
CA GLU A 65 5.49 12.10 35.00
C GLU A 65 6.77 12.79 34.52
N ALA A 66 7.62 12.08 33.76
CA ALA A 66 8.80 12.66 33.14
C ALA A 66 8.45 13.82 32.21
N LEU A 67 7.46 13.63 31.33
CA LEU A 67 6.97 14.65 30.40
C LEU A 67 6.33 15.83 31.12
N LYS A 68 5.57 15.58 32.19
CA LYS A 68 4.99 16.65 33.01
C LYS A 68 6.06 17.55 33.60
N LEU A 69 7.07 16.97 34.25
CA LEU A 69 8.20 17.72 34.83
C LEU A 69 9.01 18.46 33.76
N TYR A 70 9.20 17.83 32.59
CA TYR A 70 9.85 18.46 31.44
C TYR A 70 9.09 19.72 30.97
N ARG A 71 7.78 19.59 30.74
CA ARG A 71 6.92 20.70 30.29
C ARG A 71 6.79 21.81 31.34
N GLU A 72 6.76 21.47 32.62
CA GLU A 72 6.80 22.45 33.70
C GLU A 72 8.11 23.25 33.69
N ALA A 73 9.24 22.59 33.45
CA ALA A 73 10.55 23.24 33.31
C ALA A 73 10.59 24.18 32.10
N GLU A 74 10.02 23.77 30.95
CA GLU A 74 9.89 24.63 29.76
C GLU A 74 9.07 25.90 30.07
N ASN A 75 7.92 25.74 30.71
CA ASN A 75 7.03 26.84 31.08
C ASN A 75 7.67 27.80 32.09
N GLU A 76 8.41 27.28 33.08
CA GLU A 76 9.16 28.10 34.03
C GLU A 76 10.29 28.88 33.36
N TYR A 77 10.99 28.25 32.41
CA TYR A 77 12.03 28.92 31.62
C TYR A 77 11.45 30.06 30.79
N ASP A 78 10.35 29.83 30.07
CA ASP A 78 9.71 30.83 29.22
C ASP A 78 9.15 32.01 30.04
N LYS A 79 8.82 31.78 31.33
CA LYS A 79 8.42 32.81 32.30
C LYS A 79 9.59 33.50 33.00
N GLY A 80 10.84 33.20 32.64
CA GLY A 80 12.03 33.78 33.27
C GLY A 80 12.16 33.43 34.76
N ARG A 81 11.67 32.26 35.18
CA ARG A 81 11.75 31.81 36.57
C ARG A 81 13.17 31.35 36.94
N ASN A 82 13.36 31.04 38.21
CA ASN A 82 14.65 30.67 38.77
C ASN A 82 15.25 29.43 38.06
N LEU A 83 16.45 29.60 37.49
CA LEU A 83 17.18 28.55 36.75
C LEU A 83 17.51 27.31 37.60
N ASP A 84 17.70 27.46 38.91
CA ASP A 84 17.96 26.30 39.79
C ASP A 84 16.73 25.44 40.00
N ASN A 85 15.53 26.04 40.03
CA ASN A 85 14.28 25.29 40.06
C ASN A 85 14.05 24.53 38.75
N ILE A 86 14.32 25.19 37.62
CA ILE A 86 14.27 24.58 36.28
C ILE A 86 15.24 23.39 36.21
N ARG A 87 16.49 23.55 36.65
CA ARG A 87 17.48 22.45 36.72
C ARG A 87 17.00 21.29 37.59
N LYS A 88 16.39 21.55 38.76
CA LYS A 88 15.84 20.51 39.63
C LYS A 88 14.72 19.73 38.92
N LYS A 89 13.80 20.41 38.24
CA LYS A 89 12.73 19.77 37.46
C LYS A 89 13.28 18.94 36.31
N LEU A 90 14.26 19.46 35.57
CA LEU A 90 14.92 18.71 34.50
C LEU A 90 15.64 17.47 35.02
N LYS A 91 16.33 17.57 36.17
CA LYS A 91 16.96 16.41 36.81
C LYS A 91 15.94 15.35 37.23
N ALA A 92 14.80 15.76 37.80
CA ALA A 92 13.72 14.86 38.15
C ALA A 92 13.11 14.21 36.90
N SER A 93 12.85 15.00 35.85
CA SER A 93 12.36 14.53 34.55
C SER A 93 13.29 13.47 33.93
N MET A 94 14.60 13.73 33.88
CA MET A 94 15.60 12.77 33.41
C MET A 94 15.58 11.47 34.21
N ALA A 95 15.44 11.54 35.53
CA ALA A 95 15.35 10.35 36.37
C ALA A 95 14.09 9.52 36.07
N TYR A 96 12.95 10.16 35.82
CA TYR A 96 11.73 9.46 35.42
C TYR A 96 11.83 8.87 34.00
N PHE A 97 12.44 9.58 33.03
CA PHE A 97 12.69 9.03 31.70
C PHE A 97 13.60 7.79 31.76
N ALA A 98 14.67 7.84 32.56
CA ALA A 98 15.55 6.69 32.76
C ALA A 98 14.80 5.50 33.36
N LYS A 99 13.97 5.72 34.39
CA LYS A 99 13.11 4.67 34.95
C LYS A 99 12.11 4.12 33.93
N ALA A 100 11.53 4.98 33.10
CA ALA A 100 10.59 4.56 32.08
C ALA A 100 11.25 3.66 31.03
N ALA A 101 12.44 4.05 30.56
CA ALA A 101 13.26 3.26 29.63
C ALA A 101 13.76 1.94 30.24
N GLU A 102 13.98 1.88 31.56
CA GLU A 102 14.32 0.64 32.25
C GLU A 102 13.11 -0.29 32.39
N ALA A 103 11.94 0.26 32.75
CA ALA A 103 10.71 -0.49 32.91
C ALA A 103 10.24 -1.15 31.61
N THR A 104 10.55 -0.56 30.45
CA THR A 104 10.18 -1.16 29.14
C THR A 104 10.78 -2.54 28.95
N LYS A 105 11.98 -2.81 29.47
CA LYS A 105 12.63 -4.14 29.34
C LYS A 105 11.79 -5.25 29.98
N LEU A 106 11.22 -4.98 31.15
CA LEU A 106 10.32 -5.92 31.82
C LEU A 106 8.96 -6.01 31.08
N ALA A 107 8.48 -4.90 30.54
CA ALA A 107 7.25 -4.83 29.76
C ALA A 107 7.36 -5.62 28.45
N GLU A 108 8.46 -5.52 27.72
CA GLU A 108 8.73 -6.27 26.49
C GLU A 108 8.64 -7.77 26.72
N LEU A 109 9.16 -8.26 27.85
CA LEU A 109 9.08 -9.68 28.21
C LEU A 109 7.66 -10.07 28.66
N THR A 110 7.09 -9.29 29.58
CA THR A 110 5.82 -9.64 30.26
C THR A 110 4.60 -9.46 29.35
N LEU A 111 4.66 -8.48 28.44
CA LEU A 111 3.56 -8.08 27.55
C LEU A 111 3.81 -8.53 26.10
N SER A 112 4.84 -9.36 25.86
CA SER A 112 5.30 -9.79 24.53
C SER A 112 4.16 -10.22 23.58
N LEU A 113 3.25 -11.06 24.05
CA LEU A 113 2.12 -11.55 23.23
C LEU A 113 1.14 -10.44 22.86
N ALA A 114 0.81 -9.56 23.81
CA ALA A 114 -0.06 -8.41 23.58
C ALA A 114 0.59 -7.38 22.64
N ILE A 115 1.90 -7.15 22.76
CA ILE A 115 2.69 -6.31 21.84
C ILE A 115 2.60 -6.86 20.42
N LYS A 116 2.81 -8.18 20.26
CA LYS A 116 2.71 -8.85 18.96
C LYS A 116 1.30 -8.73 18.38
N ALA A 117 0.26 -9.06 19.16
CA ALA A 117 -1.12 -8.95 18.71
C ALA A 117 -1.50 -7.52 18.31
N ARG A 118 -1.04 -6.51 19.07
CA ARG A 118 -1.21 -5.10 18.72
C ARG A 118 -0.55 -4.77 17.38
N SER A 119 0.67 -5.24 17.14
CA SER A 119 1.38 -5.04 15.88
C SER A 119 0.64 -5.70 14.71
N ASP A 120 0.22 -6.95 14.87
CA ASP A 120 -0.51 -7.71 13.85
C ASP A 120 -1.84 -7.00 13.50
N ALA A 121 -2.59 -6.55 14.53
CA ALA A 121 -3.82 -5.77 14.34
C ALA A 121 -3.57 -4.42 13.66
N ALA A 122 -2.50 -3.71 14.01
CA ALA A 122 -2.13 -2.44 13.36
C ALA A 122 -1.80 -2.65 11.88
N GLN A 123 -1.06 -3.72 11.55
CA GLN A 123 -0.70 -4.07 10.18
C GLN A 123 -1.94 -4.45 9.35
N ALA A 124 -2.95 -5.06 9.98
CA ALA A 124 -4.25 -5.31 9.38
C ALA A 124 -5.12 -4.04 9.26
N GLU A 125 -4.61 -2.86 9.62
CA GLU A 125 -5.33 -1.59 9.62
C GLU A 125 -6.55 -1.55 10.55
N ALA A 126 -6.48 -2.26 11.69
CA ALA A 126 -7.54 -2.29 12.69
C ALA A 126 -7.87 -0.91 13.27
N VAL A 127 -6.94 0.05 13.21
CA VAL A 127 -7.20 1.45 13.57
C VAL A 127 -8.34 2.05 12.74
N ASN A 128 -8.43 1.67 11.46
CA ASN A 128 -9.43 2.18 10.52
C ASN A 128 -10.66 1.28 10.46
N PHE A 129 -10.45 -0.03 10.35
CA PHE A 129 -11.53 -0.99 10.08
C PHE A 129 -12.17 -1.59 11.32
N ALA A 130 -11.49 -1.53 12.47
CA ALA A 130 -11.97 -2.10 13.74
C ALA A 130 -11.72 -1.12 14.91
N ALA A 131 -11.94 0.18 14.67
CA ALA A 131 -11.53 1.27 15.57
C ALA A 131 -12.02 1.12 17.02
N GLU A 132 -13.23 0.59 17.23
CA GLU A 132 -13.77 0.36 18.58
C GLU A 132 -12.99 -0.73 19.32
N LEU A 133 -12.72 -1.87 18.67
CA LEU A 133 -11.93 -2.96 19.23
C LEU A 133 -10.49 -2.50 19.46
N TRP A 134 -9.90 -1.79 18.50
CA TRP A 134 -8.58 -1.19 18.65
C TRP A 134 -8.49 -0.33 19.91
N ARG A 135 -9.44 0.61 20.12
CA ARG A 135 -9.46 1.48 21.30
C ARG A 135 -9.59 0.69 22.61
N LYS A 136 -10.43 -0.35 22.63
CA LYS A 136 -10.57 -1.24 23.81
C LYS A 136 -9.27 -2.01 24.10
N GLY A 137 -8.58 -2.46 23.05
CA GLY A 137 -7.27 -3.09 23.14
C GLY A 137 -6.23 -2.16 23.73
N GLU A 138 -6.12 -0.93 23.21
CA GLU A 138 -5.21 0.11 23.72
C GLU A 138 -5.46 0.41 25.21
N GLU A 139 -6.72 0.50 25.62
CA GLU A 139 -7.11 0.72 27.01
C GLU A 139 -6.58 -0.40 27.92
N LYS A 140 -6.81 -1.67 27.57
CA LYS A 140 -6.32 -2.83 28.34
C LYS A 140 -4.80 -2.96 28.30
N PHE A 141 -4.18 -2.61 27.19
CA PHE A 141 -2.73 -2.62 27.07
C PHE A 141 -2.09 -1.59 28.00
N LEU A 142 -2.61 -0.36 28.05
CA LEU A 142 -2.13 0.68 28.95
C LEU A 142 -2.39 0.35 30.42
N GLU A 143 -3.53 -0.26 30.75
CA GLU A 143 -3.78 -0.80 32.10
C GLU A 143 -2.74 -1.86 32.49
N ALA A 144 -2.35 -2.75 31.57
CA ALA A 144 -1.31 -3.75 31.79
C ALA A 144 0.05 -3.12 32.06
N ALA A 145 0.48 -2.18 31.21
CA ALA A 145 1.75 -1.47 31.38
C ALA A 145 1.78 -0.70 32.73
N GLY A 146 0.69 0.01 33.05
CA GLY A 146 0.58 0.74 34.32
C GLY A 146 0.60 -0.16 35.56
N LYS A 147 0.05 -1.37 35.49
CA LYS A 147 0.13 -2.36 36.59
C LYS A 147 1.54 -2.92 36.76
N LEU A 148 2.25 -3.10 35.66
CA LEU A 148 3.63 -3.58 35.69
C LEU A 148 4.55 -2.56 36.37
N GLU A 149 4.33 -1.26 36.11
CA GLU A 149 5.02 -0.17 36.79
C GLU A 149 4.76 -0.14 38.31
N ASP A 150 3.56 -0.55 38.75
CA ASP A 150 3.23 -0.67 40.18
C ASP A 150 3.85 -1.93 40.83
N GLY A 151 4.52 -2.78 40.06
CA GLY A 151 5.05 -4.07 40.51
C GLY A 151 4.00 -5.19 40.56
N ASP A 152 2.76 -4.95 40.13
CA ASP A 152 1.70 -5.97 40.02
C ASP A 152 1.84 -6.78 38.73
N VAL A 153 2.83 -7.67 38.69
CA VAL A 153 3.12 -8.53 37.52
C VAL A 153 1.93 -9.43 37.17
N ASN A 154 1.22 -9.96 38.17
CA ASN A 154 0.09 -10.87 37.93
C ASN A 154 -1.11 -10.12 37.32
N GLY A 155 -1.43 -8.95 37.85
CA GLY A 155 -2.44 -8.09 37.26
C GLY A 155 -2.05 -7.60 35.87
N ALA A 156 -0.78 -7.26 35.65
CA ALA A 156 -0.27 -6.87 34.34
C ALA A 156 -0.47 -7.99 33.32
N ARG A 157 -0.09 -9.24 33.64
CA ARG A 157 -0.31 -10.41 32.78
C ARG A 157 -1.78 -10.65 32.47
N LYS A 158 -2.67 -10.50 33.46
CA LYS A 158 -4.12 -10.65 33.24
C LYS A 158 -4.63 -9.61 32.23
N ARG A 159 -4.29 -8.34 32.42
CA ARG A 159 -4.71 -7.27 31.51
C ARG A 159 -4.06 -7.39 30.13
N ALA A 160 -2.83 -7.89 30.07
CA ALA A 160 -2.13 -8.16 28.81
C ALA A 160 -2.86 -9.24 28.00
N GLY A 161 -3.32 -10.32 28.66
CA GLY A 161 -4.13 -11.35 28.01
C GLY A 161 -5.48 -10.82 27.52
N GLU A 162 -6.15 -9.96 28.30
CA GLU A 162 -7.37 -9.26 27.85
C GLU A 162 -7.10 -8.41 26.60
N ALA A 163 -6.01 -7.63 26.61
CA ALA A 163 -5.61 -6.82 25.47
C ALA A 163 -5.27 -7.66 24.23
N GLU A 164 -4.50 -8.75 24.41
CA GLU A 164 -4.16 -9.69 23.34
C GLU A 164 -5.40 -10.23 22.64
N MET A 165 -6.37 -10.74 23.40
CA MET A 165 -7.62 -11.27 22.83
C MET A 165 -8.36 -10.21 22.01
N ILE A 166 -8.46 -8.98 22.53
CA ILE A 166 -9.15 -7.88 21.84
C ILE A 166 -8.40 -7.47 20.57
N TYR A 167 -7.06 -7.37 20.59
CA TYR A 167 -6.31 -7.08 19.38
C TYR A 167 -6.44 -8.19 18.34
N ARG A 168 -6.46 -9.46 18.76
CA ARG A 168 -6.72 -10.57 17.86
C ARG A 168 -8.10 -10.49 17.23
N GLU A 169 -9.11 -10.06 17.98
CA GLU A 169 -10.44 -9.82 17.41
C GLU A 169 -10.43 -8.64 16.42
N ALA A 170 -9.78 -7.53 16.80
CA ALA A 170 -9.63 -6.34 15.96
C ALA A 170 -8.90 -6.64 14.64
N GLU A 171 -7.84 -7.44 14.70
CA GLU A 171 -7.08 -7.92 13.54
C GLU A 171 -7.99 -8.66 12.55
N LEU A 172 -8.78 -9.61 13.04
CA LEU A 172 -9.68 -10.42 12.20
C LEU A 172 -10.78 -9.59 11.58
N GLU A 173 -11.40 -8.69 12.35
CA GLU A 173 -12.44 -7.81 11.83
C GLU A 173 -11.86 -6.89 10.75
N ALA A 174 -10.65 -6.36 10.96
CA ALA A 174 -9.98 -5.52 9.99
C ALA A 174 -9.62 -6.28 8.70
N ILE A 175 -9.15 -7.53 8.82
CA ILE A 175 -8.91 -8.41 7.68
C ILE A 175 -10.22 -8.63 6.92
N LYS A 176 -11.31 -9.03 7.60
CA LYS A 176 -12.63 -9.23 6.97
C LYS A 176 -13.10 -7.98 6.25
N ALA A 177 -13.01 -6.82 6.89
CA ALA A 177 -13.38 -5.55 6.31
C ALA A 177 -12.60 -5.25 5.01
N ASN A 178 -11.28 -5.46 5.01
CA ASN A 178 -10.45 -5.23 3.83
C ASN A 178 -10.87 -6.10 2.63
N TYR A 179 -11.24 -7.36 2.86
CA TYR A 179 -11.65 -8.27 1.77
C TYR A 179 -13.11 -8.14 1.35
N LEU A 180 -14.00 -7.79 2.29
CA LEU A 180 -15.45 -7.96 2.09
C LEU A 180 -16.27 -6.68 2.18
N ASN A 181 -15.73 -5.54 2.59
CA ASN A 181 -16.52 -4.31 2.70
C ASN A 181 -17.21 -3.93 1.38
N GLU A 182 -16.49 -3.91 0.25
CA GLU A 182 -17.11 -3.59 -1.04
C GLU A 182 -18.19 -4.62 -1.41
N THR A 183 -17.99 -5.90 -1.10
CA THR A 183 -19.01 -6.94 -1.32
C THR A 183 -20.25 -6.70 -0.44
N ARG A 184 -20.05 -6.39 0.84
CA ARG A 184 -21.14 -6.08 1.79
C ARG A 184 -21.94 -4.87 1.34
N GLU A 185 -21.27 -3.80 0.90
CA GLU A 185 -21.90 -2.61 0.32
C GLU A 185 -22.73 -2.95 -0.92
N LEU A 186 -22.19 -3.76 -1.85
CA LEU A 186 -22.92 -4.18 -3.05
C LEU A 186 -24.15 -5.03 -2.70
N LEU A 187 -24.04 -5.92 -1.72
CA LEU A 187 -25.17 -6.73 -1.25
C LEU A 187 -26.24 -5.85 -0.58
N GLU A 188 -25.84 -4.83 0.19
CA GLU A 188 -26.77 -3.86 0.78
C GLU A 188 -27.48 -3.03 -0.30
N ILE A 189 -26.74 -2.58 -1.33
CA ILE A 189 -27.33 -1.92 -2.49
C ILE A 189 -28.33 -2.86 -3.20
N ALA A 190 -27.98 -4.15 -3.34
CA ALA A 190 -28.84 -5.15 -3.96
C ALA A 190 -30.14 -5.36 -3.16
N ASP A 191 -30.07 -5.35 -1.83
CA ASP A 191 -31.23 -5.41 -0.95
C ASP A 191 -32.11 -4.16 -1.08
N LYS A 192 -31.51 -2.96 -1.08
CA LYS A 192 -32.23 -1.68 -1.27
C LYS A 192 -32.92 -1.57 -2.63
N GLN A 193 -32.43 -2.28 -3.64
CA GLN A 193 -32.98 -2.26 -5.01
C GLN A 193 -33.89 -3.46 -5.32
N ASP A 194 -34.21 -4.30 -4.33
CA ASP A 194 -34.99 -5.52 -4.49
C ASP A 194 -34.47 -6.41 -5.65
N VAL A 195 -33.13 -6.55 -5.74
CA VAL A 195 -32.48 -7.38 -6.76
C VAL A 195 -32.96 -8.82 -6.71
N LYS A 196 -33.34 -9.32 -5.52
CA LYS A 196 -33.90 -10.66 -5.30
C LYS A 196 -35.13 -10.97 -6.17
N ASP A 197 -35.91 -9.97 -6.56
CA ASP A 197 -37.13 -10.18 -7.35
C ASP A 197 -36.82 -10.43 -8.85
N ARG A 198 -35.62 -10.04 -9.29
CA ARG A 198 -35.22 -10.10 -10.71
C ARG A 198 -34.04 -11.04 -10.96
N ALA A 199 -33.05 -11.05 -10.06
CA ALA A 199 -31.83 -11.86 -10.17
C ALA A 199 -31.55 -12.67 -8.88
N PRO A 200 -32.50 -13.49 -8.38
CA PRO A 200 -32.35 -14.19 -7.11
C PRO A 200 -31.17 -15.18 -7.08
N LEU A 201 -30.96 -15.91 -8.17
CA LEU A 201 -29.94 -16.97 -8.22
C LEU A 201 -28.52 -16.41 -8.11
N THR A 202 -28.22 -15.36 -8.87
CA THR A 202 -26.91 -14.70 -8.87
C THR A 202 -26.65 -13.99 -7.55
N LEU A 203 -27.67 -13.34 -6.98
CA LEU A 203 -27.57 -12.70 -5.66
C LEU A 203 -27.28 -13.74 -4.57
N GLU A 204 -27.97 -14.88 -4.59
CA GLU A 204 -27.76 -15.94 -3.61
C GLU A 204 -26.36 -16.55 -3.72
N LYS A 205 -25.85 -16.71 -4.95
CA LYS A 205 -24.46 -17.15 -5.17
C LYS A 205 -23.46 -16.17 -4.56
N ALA A 206 -23.67 -14.86 -4.74
CA ALA A 206 -22.83 -13.83 -4.14
C ALA A 206 -22.82 -13.91 -2.60
N ARG A 207 -24.00 -14.09 -1.98
CA ARG A 207 -24.13 -14.24 -0.53
C ARG A 207 -23.41 -15.48 0.00
N LYS A 208 -23.59 -16.63 -0.65
CA LYS A 208 -22.90 -17.87 -0.27
C LYS A 208 -21.38 -17.74 -0.35
N LEU A 209 -20.87 -17.14 -1.43
CA LEU A 209 -19.44 -16.92 -1.60
C LEU A 209 -18.89 -15.96 -0.53
N ALA A 210 -19.62 -14.90 -0.18
CA ALA A 210 -19.23 -13.99 0.89
C ALA A 210 -19.19 -14.71 2.25
N GLN A 211 -20.19 -15.53 2.57
CA GLN A 211 -20.23 -16.33 3.81
C GLN A 211 -19.09 -17.35 3.87
N LEU A 212 -18.78 -18.02 2.76
CA LEU A 212 -17.64 -18.93 2.68
C LEU A 212 -16.32 -18.19 2.87
N ALA A 213 -16.17 -16.99 2.30
CA ALA A 213 -14.98 -16.17 2.51
C ALA A 213 -14.82 -15.74 3.99
N GLU A 214 -15.91 -15.33 4.65
CA GLU A 214 -15.88 -15.00 6.08
C GLU A 214 -15.47 -16.19 6.93
N LYS A 215 -16.08 -17.36 6.67
CA LYS A 215 -15.76 -18.61 7.37
C LYS A 215 -14.29 -19.00 7.17
N GLU A 216 -13.78 -18.88 5.95
CA GLU A 216 -12.37 -19.17 5.66
C GLU A 216 -11.43 -18.22 6.41
N LEU A 217 -11.77 -16.93 6.54
CA LEU A 217 -10.99 -15.97 7.33
C LEU A 217 -11.03 -16.27 8.84
N ASP A 218 -12.15 -16.83 9.33
CA ASP A 218 -12.27 -17.27 10.72
C ASP A 218 -11.41 -18.51 11.02
N GLU A 219 -11.38 -19.47 10.09
CA GLU A 219 -10.64 -20.72 10.25
C GLU A 219 -9.14 -20.56 9.94
N ASN A 220 -8.79 -19.79 8.90
CA ASN A 220 -7.43 -19.67 8.35
C ASN A 220 -7.00 -18.20 8.21
N ARG A 221 -6.83 -17.52 9.35
CA ARG A 221 -6.51 -16.07 9.38
C ARG A 221 -5.27 -15.66 8.56
N TYR A 222 -4.25 -16.50 8.48
CA TYR A 222 -2.96 -16.15 7.87
C TYR A 222 -2.79 -16.70 6.44
N ASP A 223 -3.52 -17.75 6.07
CA ASP A 223 -3.56 -18.26 4.70
C ASP A 223 -4.80 -17.72 3.99
N LYS A 224 -4.62 -16.61 3.27
CA LYS A 224 -5.72 -15.78 2.78
C LYS A 224 -6.07 -16.04 1.32
N ASP A 225 -5.39 -16.96 0.63
CA ASP A 225 -5.55 -17.10 -0.83
C ASP A 225 -6.94 -17.61 -1.20
N VAL A 226 -7.44 -18.61 -0.46
CA VAL A 226 -8.80 -19.15 -0.64
C VAL A 226 -9.85 -18.09 -0.30
N ALA A 227 -9.74 -17.46 0.87
CA ALA A 227 -10.65 -16.40 1.31
C ALA A 227 -10.69 -15.23 0.32
N ARG A 228 -9.53 -14.81 -0.18
CA ARG A 228 -9.40 -13.75 -1.18
C ARG A 228 -10.10 -14.11 -2.48
N SER A 229 -9.89 -15.34 -2.99
CA SER A 229 -10.56 -15.82 -4.20
C SER A 229 -12.08 -15.82 -4.03
N LEU A 230 -12.56 -16.37 -2.91
CA LEU A 230 -13.99 -16.39 -2.58
C LEU A 230 -14.59 -14.98 -2.50
N ALA A 231 -13.89 -14.05 -1.82
CA ALA A 231 -14.32 -12.65 -1.71
C ALA A 231 -14.39 -11.94 -3.09
N GLN A 232 -13.42 -12.18 -3.98
CA GLN A 232 -13.44 -11.63 -5.34
C GLN A 232 -14.59 -12.21 -6.18
N GLN A 233 -14.85 -13.51 -6.07
CA GLN A 233 -15.99 -14.14 -6.74
C GLN A 233 -17.32 -13.60 -6.20
N ALA A 234 -17.45 -13.45 -4.87
CA ALA A 234 -18.63 -12.87 -4.24
C ALA A 234 -18.90 -11.45 -4.74
N LYS A 235 -17.84 -10.61 -4.79
CA LYS A 235 -17.90 -9.25 -5.32
C LYS A 235 -18.36 -9.23 -6.78
N TYR A 236 -17.80 -10.10 -7.62
CA TYR A 236 -18.19 -10.21 -9.02
C TYR A 236 -19.67 -10.58 -9.16
N GLU A 237 -20.12 -11.61 -8.45
CA GLU A 237 -21.51 -12.06 -8.54
C GLU A 237 -22.49 -11.01 -7.98
N ALA A 238 -22.11 -10.23 -6.96
CA ALA A 238 -22.92 -9.12 -6.47
C ALA A 238 -23.08 -8.02 -7.55
N LYS A 239 -21.99 -7.64 -8.23
CA LYS A 239 -22.04 -6.71 -9.38
C LYS A 239 -22.89 -7.28 -10.52
N HIS A 240 -22.74 -8.57 -10.79
CA HIS A 240 -23.50 -9.26 -11.82
C HIS A 240 -24.99 -9.31 -11.51
N ALA A 241 -25.38 -9.59 -10.26
CA ALA A 241 -26.77 -9.57 -9.83
C ALA A 241 -27.41 -8.19 -9.99
N LEU A 242 -26.69 -7.11 -9.63
CA LEU A 242 -27.12 -5.73 -9.85
C LEU A 242 -27.31 -5.43 -11.35
N TYR A 243 -26.35 -5.81 -12.17
CA TYR A 243 -26.42 -5.67 -13.63
C TYR A 243 -27.64 -6.40 -14.21
N LEU A 244 -27.84 -7.67 -13.85
CA LEU A 244 -28.97 -8.47 -14.33
C LEU A 244 -30.30 -7.86 -13.89
N SER A 245 -30.42 -7.44 -12.62
CA SER A 245 -31.62 -6.76 -12.13
C SER A 245 -31.94 -5.51 -12.94
N GLN A 246 -30.92 -4.68 -13.23
CA GLN A 246 -31.08 -3.48 -14.05
C GLN A 246 -31.48 -3.81 -15.49
N LYS A 247 -30.85 -4.81 -16.11
CA LYS A 247 -31.16 -5.26 -17.47
C LYS A 247 -32.59 -5.79 -17.56
N ILE A 248 -33.00 -6.66 -16.64
CA ILE A 248 -34.36 -7.21 -16.56
C ILE A 248 -35.39 -6.10 -16.35
N ARG A 249 -35.09 -5.14 -15.47
CA ARG A 249 -35.97 -3.96 -15.27
C ARG A 249 -36.14 -3.18 -16.58
N ARG A 250 -35.05 -2.83 -17.26
CA ARG A 250 -35.11 -2.10 -18.55
C ARG A 250 -35.90 -2.86 -19.60
N MET A 251 -35.70 -4.17 -19.71
CA MET A 251 -36.47 -5.00 -20.64
C MET A 251 -37.98 -4.94 -20.37
N LYS A 252 -38.37 -4.97 -19.09
CA LYS A 252 -39.77 -4.82 -18.68
C LYS A 252 -40.31 -3.43 -19.02
N ASP A 253 -39.53 -2.39 -18.76
CA ASP A 253 -39.89 -1.00 -19.03
C ASP A 253 -40.05 -0.75 -20.54
N ASP A 254 -39.16 -1.34 -21.35
CA ASP A 254 -39.16 -1.27 -22.83
C ASP A 254 -40.14 -2.25 -23.48
N LYS A 255 -40.87 -3.06 -22.67
CA LYS A 255 -41.80 -4.10 -23.13
C LYS A 255 -41.19 -5.12 -24.09
N LYS A 256 -39.91 -5.45 -23.91
CA LYS A 256 -39.23 -6.48 -24.69
C LYS A 256 -39.80 -7.86 -24.40
N SER A 257 -39.92 -8.66 -25.45
CA SER A 257 -40.37 -10.04 -25.39
C SER A 257 -39.22 -11.00 -25.04
N LEU A 258 -39.55 -12.27 -24.80
CA LEU A 258 -38.54 -13.32 -24.69
C LEU A 258 -37.81 -13.58 -26.02
N GLU A 259 -38.48 -13.34 -27.15
CA GLU A 259 -37.85 -13.43 -28.48
C GLU A 259 -36.76 -12.37 -28.63
N ASP A 260 -37.05 -11.11 -28.27
CA ASP A 260 -36.05 -10.04 -28.28
C ASP A 260 -34.82 -10.37 -27.41
N LEU A 261 -35.03 -11.03 -26.27
CA LEU A 261 -33.95 -11.48 -25.39
C LEU A 261 -33.06 -12.53 -26.06
N LEU A 262 -33.68 -13.53 -26.69
CA LEU A 262 -32.97 -14.61 -27.36
C LEU A 262 -32.14 -14.07 -28.53
N LEU A 263 -32.74 -13.20 -29.35
CA LEU A 263 -32.06 -12.52 -30.46
C LEU A 263 -30.90 -11.64 -29.96
N GLU A 264 -31.07 -10.92 -28.84
CA GLU A 264 -29.98 -10.16 -28.23
C GLU A 264 -28.84 -11.05 -27.72
N SER A 265 -29.14 -12.25 -27.20
CA SER A 265 -28.12 -13.21 -26.76
C SER A 265 -27.41 -13.94 -27.92
N GLU A 266 -28.04 -14.04 -29.08
CA GLU A 266 -27.45 -14.60 -30.31
C GLU A 266 -26.43 -13.64 -30.96
N ALA A 267 -26.68 -12.33 -30.88
CA ALA A 267 -25.91 -11.31 -31.59
C ALA A 267 -24.38 -11.37 -31.38
N PRO A 268 -23.83 -11.61 -30.17
CA PRO A 268 -22.37 -11.74 -30.00
C PRO A 268 -21.78 -12.91 -30.78
N LEU A 269 -22.44 -14.08 -30.78
CA LEU A 269 -21.97 -15.24 -31.53
C LEU A 269 -22.10 -14.99 -33.04
N GLN A 270 -23.15 -14.30 -33.47
CA GLN A 270 -23.31 -13.89 -34.86
C GLN A 270 -22.19 -12.94 -35.31
N GLN A 271 -21.80 -11.97 -34.48
CA GLN A 271 -20.67 -11.07 -34.76
C GLN A 271 -19.34 -11.82 -34.87
N ILE A 272 -19.09 -12.78 -33.98
CA ILE A 272 -17.88 -13.62 -34.02
C ILE A 272 -17.87 -14.46 -35.30
N ALA A 273 -18.95 -15.18 -35.60
CA ALA A 273 -19.06 -15.99 -36.82
C ALA A 273 -18.88 -15.13 -38.09
N SER A 274 -19.46 -13.93 -38.13
CA SER A 274 -19.32 -13.00 -39.25
C SER A 274 -17.87 -12.57 -39.47
N SER A 275 -17.08 -12.40 -38.40
CA SER A 275 -15.64 -12.08 -38.52
C SER A 275 -14.80 -13.22 -39.11
N MET A 276 -15.38 -14.41 -39.19
CA MET A 276 -14.77 -15.63 -39.72
C MET A 276 -15.34 -16.01 -41.09
N ASP A 277 -16.15 -15.14 -41.69
CA ASP A 277 -16.93 -15.39 -42.91
C ASP A 277 -17.86 -16.63 -42.78
N ALA A 278 -18.29 -16.93 -41.56
CA ALA A 278 -19.20 -18.02 -41.25
C ALA A 278 -20.61 -17.51 -40.94
N VAL A 279 -21.62 -18.29 -41.31
CA VAL A 279 -23.02 -18.01 -40.97
C VAL A 279 -23.34 -18.66 -39.63
N ALA A 280 -23.68 -17.85 -38.62
CA ALA A 280 -24.19 -18.37 -37.35
C ALA A 280 -25.60 -18.94 -37.54
N ALA A 281 -25.80 -20.17 -37.08
CA ALA A 281 -27.08 -20.87 -37.10
C ALA A 281 -27.52 -21.21 -35.67
N PHE A 282 -28.76 -20.84 -35.32
CA PHE A 282 -29.33 -20.97 -33.97
C PHE A 282 -30.61 -21.82 -33.92
N ASP A 283 -30.96 -22.48 -35.03
CA ASP A 283 -32.12 -23.38 -35.17
C ASP A 283 -32.06 -24.61 -34.24
N GLU A 284 -30.87 -24.93 -33.73
CA GLU A 284 -30.61 -26.01 -32.75
C GLU A 284 -30.00 -25.46 -31.44
N GLY A 285 -30.17 -24.16 -31.17
CA GLY A 285 -29.53 -23.46 -30.06
C GLY A 285 -28.09 -23.01 -30.36
N TYR A 286 -27.31 -22.69 -29.32
CA TYR A 286 -25.99 -22.07 -29.46
C TYR A 286 -24.85 -23.05 -29.79
N GLU A 287 -25.05 -24.34 -29.55
CA GLU A 287 -23.96 -25.32 -29.51
C GLU A 287 -23.26 -25.47 -30.86
N LYS A 288 -24.03 -25.58 -31.95
CA LYS A 288 -23.50 -25.74 -33.31
C LYS A 288 -22.59 -24.58 -33.73
N THR A 289 -23.08 -23.34 -33.58
CA THR A 289 -22.29 -22.13 -33.87
C THR A 289 -21.08 -22.03 -32.96
N THR A 290 -21.22 -22.35 -31.67
CA THR A 290 -20.10 -22.34 -30.72
C THR A 290 -19.00 -23.33 -31.13
N ASN A 291 -19.37 -24.57 -31.49
CA ASN A 291 -18.43 -25.59 -31.93
C ASN A 291 -17.73 -25.22 -33.25
N GLN A 292 -18.46 -24.61 -34.20
CA GLN A 292 -17.85 -24.08 -35.43
C GLN A 292 -16.81 -23.00 -35.14
N ILE A 293 -17.12 -22.09 -34.21
CA ILE A 293 -16.18 -21.03 -33.79
C ILE A 293 -14.92 -21.65 -33.15
N ILE A 294 -15.10 -22.61 -32.24
CA ILE A 294 -13.99 -23.30 -31.57
C ILE A 294 -13.12 -24.02 -32.61
N GLU A 295 -13.72 -24.75 -33.54
CA GLU A 295 -12.99 -25.53 -34.55
C GLU A 295 -12.18 -24.64 -35.50
N TYR A 296 -12.75 -23.51 -35.91
CA TYR A 296 -12.04 -22.53 -36.73
C TYR A 296 -10.86 -21.92 -35.97
N ILE A 297 -11.04 -21.53 -34.70
CA ILE A 297 -9.96 -21.00 -33.86
C ILE A 297 -8.85 -22.04 -33.74
N ARG A 298 -9.20 -23.31 -33.49
CA ARG A 298 -8.24 -24.41 -33.40
C ARG A 298 -7.48 -24.61 -34.71
N THR A 299 -8.17 -24.71 -35.84
CA THR A 299 -7.55 -24.86 -37.16
C THR A 299 -6.61 -23.69 -37.47
N ARG A 300 -6.99 -22.46 -37.11
CA ARG A 300 -6.13 -21.28 -37.26
C ARG A 300 -4.89 -21.35 -36.37
N GLN A 301 -5.02 -21.80 -35.12
CA GLN A 301 -3.88 -21.98 -34.23
C GLN A 301 -2.90 -23.03 -34.78
N GLU A 302 -3.41 -24.16 -35.29
CA GLU A 302 -2.61 -25.21 -35.93
C GLU A 302 -1.89 -24.68 -37.19
N GLN A 303 -2.59 -23.90 -38.04
CA GLN A 303 -1.98 -23.25 -39.21
C GLN A 303 -0.87 -22.26 -38.82
N VAL A 304 -1.09 -21.43 -37.79
CA VAL A 304 -0.07 -20.48 -37.30
C VAL A 304 1.15 -21.21 -36.77
N GLN A 305 0.96 -22.31 -36.03
CA GLN A 305 2.06 -23.15 -35.54
C GLN A 305 2.85 -23.76 -36.71
N GLN A 306 2.16 -24.33 -37.70
CA GLN A 306 2.81 -24.91 -38.89
C GLN A 306 3.60 -23.86 -39.68
N LEU A 307 2.99 -22.70 -39.96
CA LEU A 307 3.68 -21.62 -40.68
C LEU A 307 4.89 -21.08 -39.91
N THR A 308 4.81 -21.06 -38.58
CA THR A 308 5.95 -20.66 -37.73
C THR A 308 7.09 -21.67 -37.84
N GLN A 309 6.78 -22.97 -37.86
CA GLN A 309 7.78 -24.02 -38.06
C GLN A 309 8.38 -23.95 -39.47
N ASP A 310 7.55 -23.80 -40.50
CA ASP A 310 8.01 -23.69 -41.88
C ASP A 310 8.92 -22.47 -42.08
N LEU A 311 8.61 -21.34 -41.44
CA LEU A 311 9.47 -20.15 -41.45
C LEU A 311 10.82 -20.42 -40.77
N ALA A 312 10.83 -21.07 -39.60
CA ALA A 312 12.06 -21.43 -38.92
C ALA A 312 12.94 -22.36 -39.77
N ASP A 313 12.33 -23.34 -40.44
CA ASP A 313 13.03 -24.25 -41.34
C ASP A 313 13.59 -23.52 -42.57
N ARG A 314 12.86 -22.56 -43.14
CA ARG A 314 13.34 -21.71 -44.24
C ARG A 314 14.50 -20.82 -43.82
N ASP A 315 14.44 -20.22 -42.63
CA ASP A 315 15.51 -19.38 -42.10
C ASP A 315 16.80 -20.19 -41.90
N GLN A 316 16.68 -21.43 -41.43
CA GLN A 316 17.82 -22.35 -41.33
C GLN A 316 18.41 -22.66 -42.71
N GLN A 317 17.58 -22.97 -43.71
CA GLN A 317 18.05 -23.20 -45.08
C GLN A 317 18.76 -21.99 -45.67
N ILE A 318 18.27 -20.77 -45.41
CA ILE A 318 18.90 -19.53 -45.85
C ILE A 318 20.26 -19.36 -45.16
N ALA A 319 20.37 -19.64 -43.86
CA ALA A 319 21.63 -19.59 -43.13
C ALA A 319 22.65 -20.57 -43.70
N ASP A 320 22.24 -21.80 -43.98
CA ASP A 320 23.10 -22.85 -44.56
C ASP A 320 23.56 -22.47 -45.97
N LEU A 321 22.67 -21.96 -46.82
CA LEU A 321 23.03 -21.48 -48.17
C LEU A 321 24.00 -20.30 -48.11
N LYS A 322 23.80 -19.35 -47.19
CA LYS A 322 24.72 -18.22 -46.99
C LYS A 322 26.11 -18.69 -46.55
N ALA A 323 26.19 -19.66 -45.64
CA ALA A 323 27.46 -20.24 -45.22
C ALA A 323 28.20 -20.89 -46.41
N ARG A 324 27.47 -21.60 -47.27
CA ARG A 324 28.02 -22.26 -48.46
C ARG A 324 28.49 -21.27 -49.53
N ILE A 325 27.78 -20.16 -49.71
CA ILE A 325 28.22 -19.05 -50.58
C ILE A 325 29.53 -18.46 -50.04
N ALA A 326 29.61 -18.16 -48.75
CA ALA A 326 30.83 -17.63 -48.13
C ALA A 326 32.02 -18.60 -48.27
N GLU A 327 31.79 -19.91 -48.15
CA GLU A 327 32.81 -20.93 -48.39
C GLU A 327 33.29 -20.95 -49.85
N MET A 328 32.37 -20.91 -50.82
CA MET A 328 32.74 -20.83 -52.25
C MET A 328 33.50 -19.55 -52.59
N GLU A 329 33.08 -18.40 -52.03
CA GLU A 329 33.80 -17.13 -52.20
C GLU A 329 35.23 -17.20 -51.66
N ALA A 330 35.43 -17.85 -50.50
CA ALA A 330 36.76 -18.08 -49.94
C ALA A 330 37.63 -18.99 -50.84
N GLN A 331 37.07 -20.10 -51.36
CA GLN A 331 37.77 -20.99 -52.29
C GLN A 331 38.14 -20.30 -53.61
N MET A 332 37.25 -19.47 -54.15
CA MET A 332 37.56 -18.67 -55.33
C MET A 332 38.70 -17.67 -55.06
N GLY A 333 38.74 -17.07 -53.86
CA GLY A 333 39.83 -16.21 -53.43
C GLY A 333 41.18 -16.95 -53.38
N THR A 334 41.22 -18.15 -52.82
CA THR A 334 42.46 -18.96 -52.76
C THR A 334 42.92 -19.37 -54.15
N ILE A 335 42.01 -19.81 -55.03
CA ILE A 335 42.36 -20.18 -56.42
C ILE A 335 42.90 -18.97 -57.19
N ALA A 336 42.28 -17.80 -57.03
CA ALA A 336 42.76 -16.58 -57.67
C ALA A 336 44.18 -16.21 -57.21
N GLN A 337 44.48 -16.39 -55.92
CA GLN A 337 45.80 -16.17 -55.36
C GLN A 337 46.82 -17.18 -55.92
N GLU A 338 46.49 -18.47 -55.95
CA GLU A 338 47.34 -19.51 -56.54
C GLU A 338 47.65 -19.23 -58.02
N GLN A 339 46.64 -18.83 -58.81
CA GLN A 339 46.83 -18.44 -60.22
C GLN A 339 47.77 -17.24 -60.37
N SER A 340 47.65 -16.24 -59.49
CA SER A 340 48.56 -15.09 -59.47
C SER A 340 50.00 -15.50 -59.15
N GLU A 341 50.20 -16.35 -58.15
CA GLU A 341 51.54 -16.86 -57.78
C GLU A 341 52.15 -17.72 -58.89
N LEU A 342 51.35 -18.57 -59.54
CA LEU A 342 51.79 -19.41 -60.65
C LEU A 342 52.21 -18.55 -61.85
N LYS A 343 51.46 -17.49 -62.14
CA LYS A 343 51.79 -16.53 -63.19
C LYS A 343 53.10 -15.80 -62.90
N GLN A 344 53.30 -15.35 -61.67
CA GLN A 344 54.57 -14.73 -61.25
C GLN A 344 55.77 -15.68 -61.36
N ARG A 345 55.57 -16.99 -61.11
CA ARG A 345 56.63 -18.01 -61.28
C ARG A 345 56.95 -18.34 -62.74
N ILE A 346 56.02 -18.11 -63.67
CA ILE A 346 56.24 -18.30 -65.11
C ILE A 346 56.93 -17.06 -65.73
N GLU A 347 56.73 -15.89 -65.13
CA GLU A 347 57.30 -14.61 -65.60
C GLU A 347 58.70 -14.29 -65.01
N ALA A 348 59.20 -15.11 -64.08
CA ALA A 348 60.55 -15.05 -63.50
C ALA A 348 61.45 -16.15 -64.09
#